data_AF-H0HNJ2-F1
#
_entry.id   AF-H0HNJ2-F1
#
_cell.length_a   1.000
_cell.length_b   1.000
_cell.length_c   1.000
_cell.angle_alpha   90.00
_cell.angle_beta   90.00
_cell.angle_gamma   90.00
#
_symmetry.space_group_name_H-M   'P 1'
#
loop_
_entity.id
_entity.type
_entity.pdbx_description
1 polymer ?
#
loop_
_entity_poly.entity_id
_entity_poly.type
_entity_poly.pdbx_seq_one_letter_code
_entity_poly.pdbx_strand_id
1 'polypeptide(L)'
;MNRPAFVDQTILYDPATREERGNCTEAAVASLLGIRLEDVPDFRANGLDQFWPSFHRFFRDRGFEAIMMHGTFAPDILYLASGISPRGVHHMVLMRCGLLVHDPHPSKAGIAGPECIWLLAPVDPAAKFDVYTGGRITTLSLSAQILAPNEDHKA
;
A
#
# COMPACT_ATOMS: atom_id res chain seq x y z
N MET A 1 1.94 -17.84 4.74
CA MET A 1 3.17 -17.16 4.29
C MET A 1 3.53 -16.10 5.31
N ASN A 2 4.78 -16.06 5.79
CA ASN A 2 5.23 -15.08 6.77
C ASN A 2 5.43 -13.75 6.03
N ARG A 3 4.55 -12.77 6.23
CA ARG A 3 4.71 -11.42 5.66
C ARG A 3 5.96 -10.79 6.30
N PRO A 4 6.86 -10.16 5.54
CA PRO A 4 7.95 -9.40 6.16
C PRO A 4 7.38 -8.33 7.10
N ALA A 5 8.16 -7.99 8.13
CA ALA A 5 7.79 -6.95 9.09
C ALA A 5 7.47 -5.63 8.37
N PHE A 6 6.62 -4.80 8.97
CA PHE A 6 6.36 -3.46 8.45
C PHE A 6 7.65 -2.63 8.40
N VAL A 7 7.72 -1.76 7.40
CA VAL A 7 8.90 -0.96 7.05
C VAL A 7 8.76 0.43 7.65
N ASP A 8 9.80 0.86 8.36
CA ASP A 8 9.92 2.22 8.89
C ASP A 8 10.58 3.14 7.87
N GLN A 9 10.20 4.42 7.89
CA GLN A 9 10.81 5.42 7.04
C GLN A 9 12.26 5.68 7.47
N THR A 10 13.15 5.88 6.51
CA THR A 10 14.59 6.12 6.76
C THR A 10 15.00 7.57 6.55
N ILE A 11 14.15 8.36 5.88
CA ILE A 11 14.34 9.78 5.64
C ILE A 11 13.22 10.53 6.37
N LEU A 12 13.59 11.40 7.31
CA LEU A 12 12.64 12.21 8.08
C LEU A 12 12.44 13.57 7.40
N TYR A 13 11.25 14.14 7.58
CA TYR A 13 11.00 15.51 7.15
C TYR A 13 11.74 16.49 8.06
N ASP A 14 12.55 17.38 7.48
CA ASP A 14 13.17 18.48 8.22
C ASP A 14 12.35 19.78 8.05
N PRO A 15 11.70 20.28 9.12
CA PRO A 15 10.94 21.52 9.07
C PRO A 15 11.80 22.78 8.85
N ALA A 16 13.10 22.73 9.15
CA ALA A 16 13.99 23.88 9.05
C ALA A 16 14.38 24.17 7.59
N THR A 17 14.68 23.13 6.81
CA THR A 17 15.05 23.27 5.40
C THR A 17 13.82 23.26 4.51
N ARG A 18 12.75 22.51 4.87
CA ARG A 18 11.60 22.20 4.01
C ARG A 18 11.97 21.52 2.67
N GLU A 19 13.25 21.24 2.45
CA GLU A 19 13.82 20.66 1.23
C GLU A 19 13.71 19.14 1.25
N GLU A 20 13.91 18.51 2.42
CA GLU A 20 13.77 17.07 2.59
C GLU A 20 12.34 16.71 3.00
N ARG A 21 11.51 16.36 2.02
CA ARG A 21 10.27 15.61 2.30
C ARG A 21 10.69 14.22 2.82
N GLY A 22 10.08 13.69 3.88
CA GLY A 22 10.40 12.32 4.33
C GLY A 22 9.93 11.26 3.33
N ASN A 23 10.44 10.02 3.41
CA ASN A 23 10.03 8.90 2.55
C ASN A 23 8.91 8.02 3.16
N CYS A 24 7.98 8.65 3.90
CA CYS A 24 6.89 7.97 4.59
C CYS A 24 5.95 7.23 3.62
N THR A 25 5.69 7.80 2.44
CA THR A 25 4.86 7.18 1.42
C THR A 25 5.51 5.90 0.89
N GLU A 26 6.80 5.95 0.55
CA GLU A 26 7.55 4.80 0.06
C GLU A 26 7.59 3.66 1.10
N ALA A 27 7.82 3.99 2.37
CA ALA A 27 7.81 3.01 3.45
C ALA A 27 6.42 2.40 3.71
N ALA A 28 5.34 3.18 3.61
CA ALA A 28 3.97 2.67 3.68
C ALA A 28 3.65 1.75 2.49
N VAL A 29 4.10 2.10 1.27
CA VAL A 29 3.96 1.27 0.06
C VAL A 29 4.74 -0.05 0.20
N ALA A 30 6.00 0.01 0.63
CA ALA A 30 6.83 -1.17 0.87
C ALA A 30 6.17 -2.10 1.89
N SER A 31 5.67 -1.50 2.99
CA SER A 31 4.91 -2.20 4.01
C SER A 31 3.67 -2.88 3.43
N LEU A 32 2.84 -2.16 2.66
CA LEU A 32 1.60 -2.69 2.06
C LEU A 32 1.88 -3.93 1.21
N LEU A 33 2.89 -3.84 0.34
CA LEU A 33 3.25 -4.89 -0.62
C LEU A 33 4.09 -6.01 -0.01
N GLY A 34 4.65 -5.80 1.19
CA GLY A 34 5.55 -6.76 1.81
C GLY A 34 6.87 -6.91 1.04
N ILE A 35 7.43 -5.79 0.56
CA ILE A 35 8.73 -5.72 -0.12
C ILE A 35 9.69 -4.85 0.67
N ARG A 36 10.98 -4.83 0.28
CA ARG A 36 11.98 -3.98 0.95
C ARG A 36 11.81 -2.52 0.54
N LEU A 37 12.29 -1.59 1.37
CA LEU A 37 12.18 -0.16 1.09
C LEU A 37 12.93 0.21 -0.20
N GLU A 38 14.11 -0.37 -0.41
CA GLU A 38 14.92 -0.16 -1.60
C GLU A 38 14.28 -0.68 -2.91
N ASP A 39 13.23 -1.51 -2.81
CA ASP A 39 12.49 -2.01 -3.97
C ASP A 39 11.34 -1.05 -4.39
N VAL A 40 11.13 0.05 -3.63
CA VAL A 40 10.22 1.16 -3.96
C VAL A 40 11.05 2.34 -4.49
N PRO A 41 10.74 2.89 -5.68
CA PRO A 41 11.49 4.02 -6.21
C PRO A 41 11.26 5.26 -5.35
N ASP A 42 12.21 6.18 -5.36
CA ASP A 42 11.95 7.53 -4.91
C ASP A 42 10.94 8.19 -5.87
N PHE A 43 9.70 8.39 -5.41
CA PHE A 43 8.65 8.96 -6.25
C PHE A 43 8.92 10.41 -6.66
N ARG A 44 9.88 11.07 -6.01
CA ARG A 44 10.28 12.47 -6.25
C ARG A 44 11.47 12.58 -7.19
N ALA A 45 12.08 11.47 -7.61
CA ALA A 45 13.32 11.45 -8.41
C ALA A 45 13.23 12.31 -9.67
N ASN A 46 12.03 12.49 -10.22
CA ASN A 46 11.77 13.26 -11.45
C ASN A 46 11.02 14.59 -11.20
N GLY A 47 10.98 15.08 -9.96
CA GLY A 47 10.24 16.29 -9.58
C GLY A 47 8.96 16.02 -8.80
N LEU A 48 8.50 17.02 -8.03
CA LEU A 48 7.32 16.89 -7.16
C LEU A 48 6.00 16.75 -7.92
N ASP A 49 5.92 17.32 -9.13
CA ASP A 49 4.80 17.16 -10.06
C ASP A 49 4.68 15.71 -10.57
N GLN A 50 5.79 14.97 -10.56
CA GLN A 50 5.84 13.56 -10.95
C GLN A 50 5.60 12.58 -9.80
N PHE A 51 5.37 13.06 -8.58
CA PHE A 51 5.19 12.21 -7.40
C PHE A 51 4.05 11.21 -7.56
N TRP A 52 2.82 11.71 -7.77
CA TRP A 52 1.65 10.85 -7.93
C TRP A 52 1.67 10.03 -9.22
N PRO A 53 2.08 10.58 -10.38
CA PRO A 53 2.31 9.76 -11.58
C PRO A 53 3.26 8.58 -11.34
N SER A 54 4.37 8.80 -10.63
CA SER A 54 5.34 7.74 -10.30
C SER A 54 4.76 6.72 -9.32
N PHE A 55 4.01 7.18 -8.32
CA PHE A 55 3.27 6.32 -7.38
C PHE A 55 2.28 5.40 -8.11
N HIS A 56 1.43 5.95 -8.99
CA HIS A 56 0.46 5.16 -9.75
C HIS A 56 1.15 4.19 -10.71
N ARG A 57 2.18 4.66 -11.43
CA ARG A 57 2.97 3.82 -12.34
C ARG A 57 3.59 2.63 -11.62
N PHE A 58 4.13 2.84 -10.42
CA PHE A 58 4.76 1.78 -9.64
C PHE A 58 3.81 0.62 -9.30
N PHE A 59 2.56 0.93 -8.95
CA PHE A 59 1.51 -0.08 -8.76
C PHE A 59 1.08 -0.72 -10.08
N ARG A 60 0.93 0.09 -11.13
CA ARG A 60 0.48 -0.37 -12.44
C ARG A 60 1.45 -1.36 -13.08
N ASP A 61 2.75 -1.11 -12.96
CA ASP A 61 3.82 -2.02 -13.40
C ASP A 61 3.80 -3.36 -12.65
N ARG A 62 3.06 -3.45 -11.53
CA ARG A 62 2.82 -4.67 -10.73
C ARG A 62 1.42 -5.24 -10.91
N GLY A 63 0.66 -4.76 -11.90
CA GLY A 63 -0.68 -5.24 -12.21
C GLY A 63 -1.80 -4.67 -11.32
N PHE A 64 -1.53 -3.59 -10.58
CA PHE A 64 -2.52 -2.93 -9.74
C PHE A 64 -2.79 -1.48 -10.16
N GLU A 65 -4.05 -1.07 -10.15
CA GLU A 65 -4.43 0.34 -10.09
C GLU A 65 -4.60 0.75 -8.62
N ALA A 66 -3.96 1.86 -8.24
CA ALA A 66 -4.16 2.49 -6.94
C ALA A 66 -5.33 3.46 -7.01
N ILE A 67 -6.47 3.06 -6.47
CA ILE A 67 -7.72 3.83 -6.51
C ILE A 67 -7.79 4.70 -5.27
N MET A 68 -7.80 6.02 -5.47
CA MET A 68 -7.98 6.98 -4.39
C MET A 68 -9.47 7.09 -4.02
N MET A 69 -9.79 6.99 -2.74
CA MET A 69 -11.13 7.20 -2.20
C MET A 69 -11.11 8.25 -1.08
N HIS A 70 -12.29 8.77 -0.75
CA HIS A 70 -12.46 9.69 0.38
C HIS A 70 -12.07 9.02 1.69
N GLY A 71 -11.44 9.77 2.61
CA GLY A 71 -10.89 9.24 3.86
C GLY A 71 -11.92 8.61 4.81
N THR A 72 -13.21 8.90 4.63
CA THR A 72 -14.29 8.28 5.42
C THR A 72 -14.57 6.82 5.06
N PHE A 73 -14.03 6.31 3.95
CA PHE A 73 -14.16 4.89 3.61
C PHE A 73 -13.17 4.05 4.45
N ALA A 74 -13.67 3.03 5.13
CA ALA A 74 -12.91 2.25 6.11
C ALA A 74 -13.10 0.74 5.89
N PRO A 75 -12.60 0.17 4.77
CA PRO A 75 -12.83 -1.24 4.47
C PRO A 75 -12.02 -2.15 5.41
N ASP A 76 -12.51 -3.37 5.64
CA ASP A 76 -11.78 -4.40 6.37
C ASP A 76 -10.74 -5.12 5.48
N ILE A 77 -9.88 -4.32 4.87
CA ILE A 77 -8.66 -4.75 4.19
C ILE A 77 -7.53 -3.84 4.65
N LEU A 78 -6.28 -4.20 4.36
CA LEU A 78 -5.18 -3.28 4.61
C LEU A 78 -5.11 -2.26 3.47
N TYR A 79 -5.05 -0.98 3.80
CA TYR A 79 -4.99 0.11 2.83
C TYR A 79 -4.04 1.22 3.27
N LEU A 80 -3.63 2.06 2.31
CA LEU A 80 -2.88 3.29 2.56
C LEU A 80 -3.84 4.40 2.93
N ALA A 81 -3.47 5.22 3.90
CA ALA A 81 -4.23 6.40 4.29
C ALA A 81 -3.30 7.60 4.42
N SER A 82 -3.73 8.76 3.91
CA SER A 82 -3.01 10.02 4.06
C SER A 82 -3.85 11.03 4.83
N GLY A 83 -3.19 11.81 5.69
CA GLY A 83 -3.79 12.90 6.42
C GLY A 83 -2.74 13.72 7.16
N ILE A 84 -3.18 14.70 7.94
CA ILE A 84 -2.29 15.55 8.73
C ILE A 84 -1.77 14.78 9.96
N SER A 85 -0.45 14.68 10.09
CA SER A 85 0.18 14.17 11.31
C SER A 85 0.09 15.18 12.46
N PRO A 86 0.26 14.74 13.73
CA PRO A 86 0.37 15.67 14.88
C PRO A 86 1.51 16.71 14.74
N ARG A 87 2.44 16.50 13.81
CA ARG A 87 3.54 17.41 13.48
C ARG A 87 3.14 18.52 12.50
N GLY A 88 1.89 18.56 12.04
CA GLY A 88 1.36 19.58 11.13
C GLY A 88 1.76 19.39 9.66
N VAL A 89 2.18 18.19 9.26
CA VAL A 89 2.53 17.85 7.87
C VAL A 89 1.76 16.62 7.39
N HIS A 90 1.47 16.55 6.08
CA HIS A 90 0.87 15.36 5.46
C HIS A 90 1.75 14.13 5.68
N HIS A 91 1.12 13.00 5.94
CA HIS A 91 1.77 11.76 6.31
C HIS A 91 0.96 10.56 5.85
N MET A 92 1.65 9.52 5.38
CA MET A 92 1.04 8.28 4.88
C MET A 92 1.22 7.15 5.90
N VAL A 93 0.15 6.43 6.20
CA VAL A 93 0.11 5.30 7.15
C VAL A 93 -0.64 4.11 6.55
N LEU A 94 -0.54 2.95 7.21
CA LEU A 94 -1.39 1.79 6.94
C LEU A 94 -2.54 1.72 7.92
N MET A 95 -3.73 1.45 7.40
CA MET A 95 -4.94 1.28 8.20
C MET A 95 -5.73 0.04 7.75
N ARG A 96 -6.62 -0.43 8.63
CA ARG A 96 -7.60 -1.49 8.38
C ARG A 96 -8.83 -1.20 9.22
N CYS A 97 -10.03 -1.27 8.63
CA CYS A 97 -11.29 -1.05 9.34
C CYS A 97 -11.27 0.27 10.16
N GLY A 98 -10.67 1.34 9.62
CA GLY A 98 -10.56 2.63 10.29
C GLY A 98 -9.53 2.69 11.43
N LEU A 99 -8.80 1.61 11.71
CA LEU A 99 -7.78 1.55 12.76
C LEU A 99 -6.38 1.68 12.15
N LEU A 100 -5.49 2.39 12.86
CA LEU A 100 -4.07 2.47 12.52
C LEU A 100 -3.43 1.08 12.70
N VAL A 101 -2.82 0.57 11.63
CA VAL A 101 -2.07 -0.69 11.63
C VAL A 101 -0.58 -0.45 11.73
N HIS A 102 -0.06 0.50 10.96
CA HIS A 102 1.34 0.86 10.97
C HIS A 102 1.54 2.32 10.58
N ASP A 103 2.44 2.98 11.31
CA ASP A 103 2.95 4.30 10.97
C ASP A 103 4.45 4.15 10.68
N PRO A 104 4.93 4.46 9.46
CA PRO A 104 6.35 4.38 9.13
C PRO A 104 7.23 5.34 9.94
N HIS A 105 6.67 6.42 10.51
CA HIS A 105 7.42 7.38 11.30
C HIS A 105 7.87 6.76 12.64
N PRO A 106 9.08 7.05 13.15
CA PRO A 106 9.55 6.50 14.42
C PRO A 106 8.65 6.81 15.62
N SER A 107 7.91 7.94 15.58
CA SER A 107 7.00 8.33 16.66
C SER A 107 5.74 7.48 16.78
N LYS A 108 5.37 6.72 15.73
CA LYS A 108 4.14 5.92 15.67
C LYS A 108 2.87 6.70 16.03
N ALA A 109 2.84 7.99 15.72
CA ALA A 109 1.79 8.90 16.17
C ALA A 109 0.57 8.91 15.23
N GLY A 110 0.70 8.33 14.04
CA GLY A 110 -0.35 8.26 13.05
C GLY A 110 -0.71 9.61 12.45
N ILE A 111 -1.99 9.76 12.12
CA ILE A 111 -2.61 10.95 11.54
C ILE A 111 -3.86 11.33 12.36
N ALA A 112 -4.23 12.61 12.32
CA ALA A 112 -5.44 13.10 13.00
C ALA A 112 -6.72 12.48 12.42
N GLY A 113 -6.70 12.15 11.13
CA GLY A 113 -7.72 11.40 10.43
C GLY A 113 -7.35 11.29 8.94
N PRO A 114 -7.82 10.24 8.25
CA PRO A 114 -7.62 10.10 6.81
C PRO A 114 -8.41 11.19 6.05
N GLU A 115 -7.71 11.95 5.22
CA GLU A 115 -8.31 12.84 4.22
C GLU A 115 -8.63 12.05 2.94
N CYS A 116 -7.75 11.11 2.60
CA CYS A 116 -7.93 10.16 1.52
C CYS A 116 -7.28 8.81 1.84
N ILE A 117 -7.74 7.77 1.15
CA ILE A 117 -7.16 6.43 1.19
C ILE A 117 -6.85 5.93 -0.22
N TRP A 118 -5.97 4.94 -0.33
CA TRP A 118 -5.72 4.20 -1.57
C TRP A 118 -5.96 2.72 -1.37
N LEU A 119 -6.79 2.16 -2.26
CA LEU A 119 -7.03 0.74 -2.40
C LEU A 119 -6.32 0.24 -3.65
N LEU A 120 -5.82 -1.00 -3.61
CA LEU A 120 -5.26 -1.65 -4.79
C LEU A 120 -6.31 -2.55 -5.42
N ALA A 121 -6.65 -2.28 -6.68
CA ALA A 121 -7.45 -3.16 -7.51
C ALA A 121 -6.56 -3.73 -8.63
N PRO A 122 -6.78 -4.97 -9.10
CA PRO A 122 -6.14 -5.42 -10.33
C PRO A 122 -6.44 -4.47 -11.50
N VAL A 123 -5.47 -4.21 -12.37
CA VAL A 123 -5.63 -3.34 -13.56
C VAL A 123 -6.77 -3.83 -14.46
N ASP A 124 -6.88 -5.14 -14.62
CA ASP A 124 -8.04 -5.78 -15.23
C ASP A 124 -8.49 -6.94 -14.33
N PRO A 125 -9.52 -6.74 -13.48
CA PRO A 125 -10.02 -7.80 -12.62
C PRO A 125 -10.80 -8.88 -13.39
N ALA A 126 -11.15 -8.63 -14.66
CA ALA A 126 -11.78 -9.60 -15.54
C ALA A 126 -10.76 -10.39 -16.39
N ALA A 127 -9.49 -9.99 -16.39
CA ALA A 127 -8.44 -10.73 -17.07
C ALA A 127 -8.35 -12.15 -16.51
N LYS A 128 -8.47 -13.13 -17.41
CA LYS A 128 -8.30 -14.55 -17.12
C LYS A 128 -6.80 -14.84 -17.13
N PHE A 129 -6.26 -15.32 -16.01
CA PHE A 129 -4.89 -15.84 -15.98
C PHE A 129 -4.94 -17.35 -16.22
N ASP A 130 -4.16 -17.82 -17.20
CA ASP A 130 -3.97 -19.26 -17.39
C ASP A 130 -2.99 -19.76 -16.33
N VAL A 131 -3.47 -20.61 -15.42
CA VAL A 131 -2.60 -21.25 -14.43
C VAL A 131 -2.06 -22.53 -15.05
N TYR A 132 -0.77 -22.51 -15.37
CA TYR A 132 -0.04 -23.71 -15.79
C TYR A 132 0.26 -24.58 -14.55
N THR A 133 -0.53 -25.62 -14.35
CA THR A 133 -0.21 -26.71 -13.41
C THR A 133 -0.09 -28.01 -14.18
N GLY A 134 1.10 -28.63 -14.16
CA GLY A 134 1.31 -30.00 -14.61
C GLY A 134 0.89 -30.32 -16.05
N GLY A 135 0.98 -29.37 -16.98
CA GLY A 135 0.68 -29.61 -18.40
C GLY A 135 -0.81 -29.53 -18.79
N ARG A 136 -1.68 -28.99 -17.92
CA ARG A 136 -3.06 -28.62 -18.27
C ARG A 136 -3.27 -27.13 -18.01
N ILE A 137 -3.80 -26.44 -19.02
CA ILE A 137 -4.28 -25.06 -18.88
C ILE A 137 -5.59 -25.13 -18.09
N THR A 138 -5.60 -24.56 -16.89
CA THR A 138 -6.84 -24.29 -16.16
C THR A 138 -7.02 -22.78 -16.07
N THR A 139 -8.10 -22.28 -16.66
CA THR A 139 -8.51 -20.89 -16.54
C THR A 139 -9.07 -20.68 -15.14
N LEU A 140 -8.30 -20.06 -14.25
CA LEU A 140 -8.80 -19.66 -12.92
C LEU A 140 -9.20 -18.19 -12.99
N SER A 141 -10.47 -17.90 -12.70
CA SER A 141 -10.88 -16.53 -12.40
C SER A 141 -10.36 -16.15 -11.02
N LEU A 142 -9.89 -14.91 -10.87
CA LEU A 142 -9.35 -14.38 -9.62
C LEU A 142 -10.34 -14.48 -8.44
N SER A 143 -11.63 -14.65 -8.72
CA SER A 143 -12.69 -14.92 -7.74
C SER A 143 -12.58 -16.28 -7.01
N ALA A 144 -11.82 -17.24 -7.53
CA ALA A 144 -11.82 -18.61 -6.99
C ALA A 144 -10.86 -18.84 -5.82
N GLN A 145 -9.84 -17.99 -5.61
CA GLN A 145 -8.84 -18.21 -4.55
C GLN A 145 -9.20 -17.58 -3.19
N ILE A 146 -10.23 -16.74 -3.12
CA ILE A 146 -10.63 -16.06 -1.87
C ILE A 146 -11.75 -16.83 -1.13
N LEU A 147 -12.38 -17.83 -1.74
CA LEU A 147 -13.56 -18.52 -1.18
C LEU A 147 -13.40 -20.02 -0.93
N ALA A 148 -12.19 -20.59 -0.91
CA ALA A 148 -12.04 -21.95 -0.39
C ALA A 148 -12.08 -21.90 1.16
N PRO A 149 -13.11 -22.43 1.83
CA PRO A 149 -13.06 -22.58 3.27
C PRO A 149 -11.95 -23.59 3.62
N ASN A 150 -11.18 -23.31 4.67
CA ASN A 150 -10.27 -24.27 5.29
C ASN A 150 -11.10 -25.47 5.78
N GLU A 151 -11.24 -26.50 4.95
CA GLU A 151 -11.54 -27.83 5.46
C GLU A 151 -10.25 -28.41 6.00
N ASP A 152 -10.02 -28.21 7.30
CA ASP A 152 -9.24 -29.12 8.12
C ASP A 152 -9.51 -28.76 9.58
N HIS A 153 -10.44 -29.48 10.20
CA HIS A 153 -10.42 -29.91 11.61
C HIS A 153 -11.50 -30.98 11.80
N LYS A 154 -11.20 -32.21 11.36
CA LYS A 154 -11.75 -33.45 11.91
C LYS A 154 -10.73 -34.57 11.80
N ALA A 155 -10.00 -34.80 12.89
CA ALA A 155 -9.77 -36.11 13.51
C ALA A 155 -9.18 -35.87 14.90
#